data_AF-A0A1V2IHM3-F1
#
_entry.id   AF-A0A1V2IHM3-F1
#
_cell.length_a   1.000
_cell.length_b   1.000
_cell.length_c   1.000
_cell.angle_alpha   90.00
_cell.angle_beta   90.00
_cell.angle_gamma   90.00
#
_symmetry.space_group_name_H-M   'P 1'
#
loop_
_entity.id
_entity.type
_entity.pdbx_description
1 polymer ?
#
loop_
_entity_poly.entity_id
_entity_poly.type
_entity_poly.pdbx_seq_one_letter_code
_entity_poly.pdbx_strand_id
1 'polypeptide(L)'
;MSRWELASRSRIRAFREGPFVLIVAEGELPNPGYEVDIAKSLLRIFPQQFNLLRRAKPGIFPQYVTPYRYAETVRYPEDQDTITVHHADGTDRVDIEPTGKELASFVAAVRGGADRPALPAEAEEAIGLSSKLSFDEAFANAVANLPPSDAILADALARVQVLEIGGLFGGFAGFHHLFVRVSRTIT
;
A
#
# COMPACT_ATOMS: atom_id res chain seq x y z
N MET A 1 -25.52 -4.19 7.77
CA MET A 1 -24.12 -4.26 7.28
C MET A 1 -23.22 -4.35 8.50
N SER A 2 -22.24 -5.25 8.49
CA SER A 2 -21.29 -5.36 9.60
C SER A 2 -20.40 -4.12 9.68
N ARG A 3 -20.00 -3.71 10.89
CA ARG A 3 -19.17 -2.53 11.13
C ARG A 3 -17.68 -2.93 11.13
N TRP A 4 -16.81 -2.04 10.66
CA TRP A 4 -15.38 -2.19 10.88
C TRP A 4 -15.04 -1.97 12.35
N GLU A 5 -14.30 -2.90 12.91
CA GLU A 5 -13.76 -2.87 14.27
C GLU A 5 -12.27 -3.15 14.26
N LEU A 6 -11.56 -2.84 15.34
CA LEU A 6 -10.13 -3.13 15.43
C LEU A 6 -9.89 -4.66 15.44
N ALA A 7 -8.92 -5.13 14.66
CA ALA A 7 -8.53 -6.54 14.66
C ALA A 7 -7.46 -6.81 15.73
N SER A 8 -7.43 -8.02 16.28
CA SER A 8 -6.32 -8.49 17.10
C SER A 8 -5.09 -8.78 16.24
N ARG A 9 -3.91 -8.72 16.83
CA ARG A 9 -2.65 -9.01 16.11
C ARG A 9 -1.74 -9.93 16.92
N SER A 10 -1.02 -10.80 16.25
CA SER A 10 0.14 -11.49 16.80
C SER A 10 1.43 -10.73 16.50
N ARG A 11 1.55 -10.14 15.30
CA ARG A 11 2.74 -9.42 14.86
C ARG A 11 2.40 -8.34 13.84
N ILE A 12 3.13 -7.22 13.89
CA ILE A 12 3.14 -6.21 12.83
C ILE A 12 4.60 -5.95 12.43
N ARG A 13 4.86 -5.82 11.12
CA ARG A 13 6.16 -5.45 10.55
C ARG A 13 5.96 -4.34 9.53
N ALA A 14 6.98 -3.50 9.34
CA ALA A 14 6.98 -2.45 8.33
C ALA A 14 8.29 -2.48 7.55
N PHE A 15 8.21 -2.30 6.22
CA PHE A 15 9.39 -2.27 5.35
C PHE A 15 9.38 -1.06 4.44
N ARG A 16 10.52 -0.38 4.29
CA ARG A 16 10.64 0.81 3.43
C ARG A 16 11.24 0.50 2.07
N GLU A 17 10.62 1.08 1.04
CA GLU A 17 11.23 1.28 -0.27
C GLU A 17 10.89 2.67 -0.81
N GLY A 18 11.89 3.56 -0.83
CA GLY A 18 11.70 4.97 -1.16
C GLY A 18 10.57 5.63 -0.34
N PRO A 19 9.57 6.25 -1.01
CA PRO A 19 8.47 6.92 -0.32
C PRO A 19 7.36 5.94 0.14
N PHE A 20 7.54 4.63 -0.04
CA PHE A 20 6.55 3.62 0.32
C PHE A 20 6.97 2.82 1.54
N VAL A 21 5.98 2.50 2.38
CA VAL A 21 6.09 1.57 3.48
C VAL A 21 5.09 0.43 3.25
N LEU A 22 5.59 -0.80 3.22
CA LEU A 22 4.79 -2.01 3.23
C LEU A 22 4.54 -2.41 4.69
N ILE A 23 3.29 -2.34 5.12
CA ILE A 23 2.85 -2.75 6.46
C ILE A 23 2.33 -4.17 6.34
N VAL A 24 2.80 -5.07 7.20
CA VAL A 24 2.36 -6.48 7.25
C VAL A 24 1.86 -6.78 8.65
N ALA A 25 0.60 -7.19 8.76
CA ALA A 25 -0.02 -7.61 10.01
C ALA A 25 -0.36 -9.11 9.96
N GLU A 26 -0.13 -9.79 11.07
CA GLU A 26 -0.46 -11.19 11.31
C GLU A 26 -1.31 -11.28 12.58
N GLY A 27 -2.20 -12.25 12.64
CA GLY A 27 -3.03 -12.49 13.82
C GLY A 27 -4.03 -13.61 13.62
N GLU A 28 -5.07 -13.61 14.44
CA GLU A 28 -6.12 -14.63 14.41
C GLU A 28 -7.50 -13.99 14.30
N LEU A 29 -8.35 -14.60 13.49
CA LEU A 29 -9.76 -14.28 13.36
C LEU A 29 -10.60 -15.34 14.08
N PRO A 30 -11.76 -14.98 14.65
CA PRO A 30 -12.65 -15.95 15.28
C PRO A 30 -13.07 -17.08 14.35
N ASN A 31 -13.20 -16.78 13.05
CA ASN A 31 -13.56 -17.70 11.98
C ASN A 31 -13.15 -17.12 10.60
N PRO A 32 -13.21 -17.88 9.49
CA PRO A 32 -12.84 -17.36 8.17
C PRO A 32 -13.87 -16.39 7.59
N GLY A 33 -14.98 -16.15 8.30
CA GLY A 33 -16.03 -15.20 7.95
C GLY A 33 -15.68 -13.75 8.22
N TYR A 34 -14.40 -13.41 8.38
CA TYR A 34 -13.94 -12.04 8.55
C TYR A 34 -13.07 -11.62 7.35
N GLU A 35 -13.07 -10.33 7.08
CA GLU A 35 -12.05 -9.65 6.28
C GLU A 35 -11.22 -8.74 7.17
N VAL A 36 -9.99 -8.50 6.75
CA VAL A 36 -9.01 -7.64 7.42
C VAL A 36 -8.62 -6.51 6.48
N ASP A 37 -8.34 -5.35 7.05
CA ASP A 37 -7.91 -4.16 6.33
C ASP A 37 -6.92 -3.36 7.17
N ILE A 38 -6.04 -2.58 6.53
CA ILE A 38 -5.21 -1.58 7.18
C ILE A 38 -5.56 -0.22 6.57
N ALA A 39 -6.30 0.58 7.33
CA ALA A 39 -6.78 1.87 6.86
C ALA A 39 -6.04 3.02 7.53
N LYS A 40 -5.89 4.15 6.83
CA LYS A 40 -5.43 5.40 7.44
C LYS A 40 -6.38 5.80 8.57
N SER A 41 -5.83 6.17 9.72
CA SER A 41 -6.59 6.78 10.80
C SER A 41 -7.21 8.10 10.32
N LEU A 42 -8.48 8.32 10.67
CA LEU A 42 -9.20 9.55 10.35
C LEU A 42 -8.70 10.75 11.18
N LEU A 43 -7.88 10.51 12.20
CA LEU A 43 -7.22 11.56 12.96
C LEU A 43 -6.25 12.31 12.04
N ARG A 44 -6.41 13.63 11.96
CA ARG A 44 -5.53 14.51 11.20
C ARG A 44 -4.26 14.80 12.00
N ILE A 45 -3.36 13.83 12.03
CA ILE A 45 -2.11 13.88 12.77
C ILE A 45 -0.93 13.56 11.87
N PHE A 46 0.23 14.14 12.19
CA PHE A 46 1.48 13.89 11.49
C PHE A 46 2.49 13.22 12.45
N PRO A 47 3.18 12.13 12.04
CA PRO A 47 2.95 11.42 10.78
C PRO A 47 1.62 10.65 10.80
N GLN A 48 1.14 10.26 9.61
CA GLN A 48 -0.12 9.50 9.47
C GLN A 48 -0.04 8.21 10.30
N GLN A 49 -1.12 7.90 11.01
CA GLN A 49 -1.26 6.64 11.75
C GLN A 49 -2.27 5.72 11.05
N PHE A 50 -2.25 4.43 11.39
CA PHE A 50 -3.05 3.41 10.71
C PHE A 50 -3.88 2.61 11.71
N ASN A 51 -5.00 2.06 11.26
CA ASN A 51 -5.86 1.17 12.02
C ASN A 51 -5.86 -0.18 11.35
N LEU A 52 -5.55 -1.23 12.11
CA LEU A 52 -5.74 -2.61 11.72
C LEU A 52 -7.18 -3.01 12.05
N LEU A 53 -7.96 -3.27 11.01
CA LEU A 53 -9.40 -3.43 11.08
C LEU A 53 -9.81 -4.83 10.66
N ARG A 54 -10.95 -5.28 11.18
CA ARG A 54 -11.67 -6.46 10.69
C ARG A 54 -13.16 -6.17 10.56
N ARG A 55 -13.84 -6.94 9.72
CA ARG A 55 -15.29 -6.89 9.56
C ARG A 55 -15.83 -8.28 9.25
N ALA A 56 -16.97 -8.63 9.85
CA ALA A 56 -17.66 -9.87 9.53
C ALA A 56 -18.31 -9.80 8.14
N LYS A 57 -18.07 -10.83 7.33
CA LYS A 57 -18.70 -11.05 6.02
C LYS A 57 -20.11 -11.61 6.21
N PRO A 58 -21.06 -11.30 5.31
CA PRO A 58 -22.36 -11.96 5.32
C PRO A 58 -22.20 -13.45 4.98
N GLY A 59 -22.87 -14.33 5.73
CA GLY A 59 -22.88 -15.77 5.48
C GLY A 59 -22.76 -16.62 6.75
N ILE A 60 -22.73 -17.95 6.55
CA ILE A 60 -22.48 -18.92 7.60
C ILE A 60 -21.07 -19.47 7.36
N PHE A 61 -20.24 -19.41 8.39
CA PHE A 61 -18.84 -19.83 8.33
C PHE A 61 -18.57 -20.89 9.41
N PRO A 62 -17.62 -21.81 9.15
CA PRO A 62 -17.14 -22.74 10.17
C PRO A 62 -16.65 -22.01 11.42
N GLN A 63 -16.90 -22.56 12.61
CA GLN A 63 -16.55 -21.93 13.88
C GLN A 63 -15.18 -22.41 14.39
N TYR A 64 -14.11 -22.14 13.63
CA TYR A 64 -12.74 -22.41 14.05
C TYR A 64 -11.85 -21.18 13.86
N VAL A 65 -10.92 -20.97 14.80
CA VAL A 65 -9.96 -19.86 14.75
C VAL A 65 -9.12 -19.95 13.48
N THR A 66 -9.05 -18.86 12.73
CA THR A 66 -8.36 -18.81 11.43
C THR A 66 -7.22 -17.80 11.51
N PRO A 67 -5.95 -18.21 11.31
CA PRO A 67 -4.86 -17.25 11.24
C PRO A 67 -5.02 -16.38 9.98
N TYR A 68 -4.64 -15.12 10.09
CA TYR A 68 -4.58 -14.21 8.96
C TYR A 68 -3.19 -13.60 8.82
N ARG A 69 -2.88 -13.24 7.58
CA ARG A 69 -1.78 -12.37 7.21
C ARG A 69 -2.30 -11.38 6.19
N TYR A 70 -2.09 -10.11 6.46
CA TYR A 70 -2.59 -9.01 5.65
C TYR A 70 -1.47 -8.00 5.42
N ALA A 71 -1.39 -7.43 4.23
CA ALA A 71 -0.35 -6.47 3.89
C ALA A 71 -0.91 -5.32 3.06
N GLU A 72 -0.49 -4.11 3.38
CA GLU A 72 -0.93 -2.87 2.73
C GLU A 72 0.30 -1.99 2.43
N THR A 73 0.36 -1.45 1.22
CA THR A 73 1.42 -0.51 0.83
C THR A 73 0.92 0.92 0.90
N VAL A 74 1.61 1.76 1.66
CA VAL A 74 1.21 3.15 1.87
C VAL A 74 2.36 4.10 1.55
N ARG A 75 2.04 5.27 1.01
CA ARG A 75 3.02 6.36 0.93
C ARG A 75 3.25 6.94 2.33
N TYR A 76 4.50 7.10 2.73
CA TYR A 76 4.88 7.54 4.06
C TYR A 76 6.10 8.47 4.03
N PRO A 77 6.17 9.52 4.88
CA PRO A 77 7.29 10.43 4.92
C PRO A 77 8.63 9.69 5.12
N GLU A 78 9.66 10.10 4.38
CA GLU A 78 10.97 9.42 4.35
C GLU A 78 11.84 9.74 5.56
N ASP A 79 11.56 10.84 6.24
CA ASP A 79 12.21 11.29 7.48
C ASP A 79 11.75 10.51 8.73
N GLN A 80 10.78 9.61 8.58
CA GLN A 80 10.21 8.83 9.68
C GLN A 80 10.71 7.38 9.65
N ASP A 81 11.22 6.91 10.78
CA ASP A 81 11.78 5.56 10.98
C ASP A 81 10.76 4.57 11.59
N THR A 82 9.59 5.06 11.98
CA THR A 82 8.60 4.32 12.75
C THR A 82 7.20 4.63 12.26
N ILE A 83 6.30 3.65 12.38
CA ILE A 83 4.89 3.77 12.03
C ILE A 83 4.01 3.36 13.22
N THR A 84 2.88 4.04 13.38
CA THR A 84 1.93 3.73 14.46
C THR A 84 0.71 3.01 13.92
N VAL A 85 0.39 1.85 14.48
CA VAL A 85 -0.77 1.03 14.10
C VAL A 85 -1.64 0.74 15.33
N HIS A 86 -2.91 1.13 15.26
CA HIS A 86 -3.93 0.83 16.26
C HIS A 86 -4.61 -0.50 15.96
N HIS A 87 -4.78 -1.33 16.97
CA HIS A 87 -5.37 -2.67 16.90
C HIS A 87 -6.18 -2.96 18.16
N ALA A 88 -6.83 -4.13 18.23
CA ALA A 88 -7.75 -4.44 19.34
C ALA A 88 -7.05 -4.45 20.71
N ASP A 89 -5.78 -4.86 20.73
CA ASP A 89 -4.96 -4.94 21.94
C ASP A 89 -4.28 -3.61 22.34
N GLY A 90 -4.46 -2.54 21.56
CA GLY A 90 -3.89 -1.22 21.83
C GLY A 90 -3.22 -0.59 20.62
N THR A 91 -2.01 -0.06 20.82
CA THR A 91 -1.26 0.67 19.79
C THR A 91 0.18 0.19 19.76
N ASP A 92 0.65 -0.15 18.55
CA ASP A 92 2.04 -0.49 18.31
C ASP A 92 2.76 0.68 17.63
N ARG A 93 3.97 0.96 18.10
CA ARG A 93 4.98 1.71 17.37
C ARG A 93 5.95 0.70 16.76
N VAL A 94 5.93 0.60 15.43
CA VAL A 94 6.66 -0.41 14.67
C VAL A 94 7.81 0.26 13.94
N ASP A 95 9.02 -0.26 14.12
CA ASP A 95 10.20 0.20 13.38
C ASP A 95 10.07 -0.18 11.90
N ILE A 96 10.48 0.74 11.03
CA ILE A 96 10.46 0.55 9.60
C ILE A 96 11.80 -0.04 9.17
N GLU A 97 11.78 -1.32 8.83
CA GLU A 97 12.96 -2.09 8.41
C GLU A 97 13.29 -1.82 6.92
N PRO A 98 14.56 -1.97 6.50
CA PRO A 98 14.90 -2.02 5.08
C PRO A 98 14.29 -3.27 4.41
N THR A 99 14.05 -3.20 3.10
CA THR A 99 13.56 -4.32 2.30
C THR A 99 14.61 -5.44 2.19
N GLY A 100 14.24 -6.65 2.64
CA GLY A 100 15.05 -7.86 2.47
C GLY A 100 14.94 -8.49 1.07
N LYS A 101 15.66 -9.60 0.85
CA LYS A 101 15.64 -10.34 -0.43
C LYS A 101 14.25 -10.86 -0.78
N GLU A 102 13.45 -11.19 0.23
CA GLU A 102 12.07 -11.63 0.10
C GLU A 102 11.15 -10.57 -0.54
N LEU A 103 11.56 -9.30 -0.56
CA LEU A 103 10.82 -8.19 -1.15
C LEU A 103 11.43 -7.71 -2.48
N ALA A 104 12.36 -8.46 -3.07
CA ALA A 104 13.05 -8.04 -4.31
C ALA A 104 12.07 -7.67 -5.45
N SER A 105 10.98 -8.42 -5.64
CA SER A 105 9.97 -8.10 -6.66
C SER A 105 9.18 -6.82 -6.33
N PHE A 106 8.90 -6.57 -5.05
CA PHE A 106 8.30 -5.31 -4.62
C PHE A 106 9.25 -4.13 -4.86
N VAL A 107 10.53 -4.31 -4.51
CA VAL A 107 11.58 -3.32 -4.77
C VAL A 107 11.71 -3.02 -6.26
N ALA A 108 11.71 -4.05 -7.11
CA ALA A 108 11.76 -3.90 -8.56
C ALA A 108 10.53 -3.15 -9.10
N ALA A 109 9.33 -3.44 -8.57
CA ALA A 109 8.13 -2.70 -8.98
C ALA A 109 8.23 -1.21 -8.61
N VAL A 110 8.61 -0.90 -7.37
CA VAL A 110 8.72 0.48 -6.86
C VAL A 110 9.81 1.28 -7.55
N ARG A 111 11.01 0.72 -7.73
CA ARG A 111 12.15 1.39 -8.41
C ARG A 111 12.03 1.41 -9.93
N GLY A 112 11.23 0.48 -10.47
CA GLY A 112 11.11 0.23 -11.90
C GLY A 112 12.03 -0.89 -12.38
N GLY A 113 11.51 -1.71 -13.31
CA GLY A 113 12.24 -2.82 -13.89
C GLY A 113 13.42 -2.38 -14.77
N ALA A 114 14.38 -3.29 -14.98
CA ALA A 114 15.56 -3.06 -15.80
C ALA A 114 15.24 -2.85 -17.29
N ASP A 115 14.12 -3.40 -17.78
CA ASP A 115 13.70 -3.34 -19.18
C ASP A 115 12.89 -2.06 -19.51
N ARG A 116 12.95 -1.03 -18.65
CA ARG A 116 12.13 0.17 -18.82
C ARG A 116 12.62 1.06 -19.97
N PRO A 117 11.71 1.77 -20.66
CA PRO A 117 12.11 2.84 -21.57
C PRO A 117 12.87 3.94 -20.83
N ALA A 118 13.98 4.42 -21.42
CA ALA A 118 14.68 5.58 -20.91
C ALA A 118 13.77 6.81 -20.99
N LEU A 119 13.56 7.47 -19.86
CA LEU A 119 12.73 8.66 -19.78
C LEU A 119 13.56 9.93 -20.00
N PRO A 120 12.94 11.00 -20.52
CA PRO A 120 13.54 12.33 -20.49
C PRO A 120 13.86 12.74 -19.05
N ALA A 121 14.96 13.49 -18.84
CA ALA A 121 15.40 13.91 -17.50
C ALA A 121 14.36 14.77 -16.74
N GLU A 122 13.40 15.37 -17.46
CA GLU A 122 12.35 16.23 -16.92
C GLU A 122 11.01 15.49 -16.72
N ALA A 123 10.94 14.20 -17.05
CA ALA A 123 9.72 13.42 -16.86
C ALA A 123 9.56 13.02 -15.39
N GLU A 124 8.42 13.39 -14.81
CA GLU A 124 8.10 13.00 -13.44
C GLU A 124 7.49 11.60 -13.45
N GLU A 125 7.92 10.75 -12.51
CA GLU A 125 7.46 9.37 -12.39
C GLU A 125 6.66 9.16 -11.10
N ALA A 126 5.68 8.27 -11.17
CA ALA A 126 4.99 7.76 -10.00
C ALA A 126 4.48 6.34 -10.21
N ILE A 127 4.37 5.59 -9.13
CA ILE A 127 3.75 4.27 -9.09
C ILE A 127 2.47 4.32 -8.29
N GLY A 128 1.48 3.55 -8.73
CA GLY A 128 0.27 3.28 -7.99
C GLY A 128 0.02 1.79 -7.88
N LEU A 129 -0.66 1.40 -6.79
CA LEU A 129 -0.91 0.01 -6.42
C LEU A 129 -2.42 -0.21 -6.19
N SER A 130 -2.91 -1.40 -6.53
CA SER A 130 -4.27 -1.85 -6.24
C SER A 130 -4.27 -3.28 -5.70
N SER A 131 -4.78 -3.47 -4.48
CA SER A 131 -5.01 -4.78 -3.85
C SER A 131 -6.18 -5.55 -4.46
N LYS A 132 -7.04 -4.89 -5.24
CA LYS A 132 -8.17 -5.49 -5.97
C LYS A 132 -7.82 -5.94 -7.39
N LEU A 133 -6.55 -5.81 -7.77
CA LEU A 133 -6.07 -6.07 -9.12
C LEU A 133 -6.77 -5.22 -10.20
N SER A 134 -7.16 -3.98 -9.85
CA SER A 134 -7.84 -3.07 -10.76
C SER A 134 -6.87 -2.07 -11.39
N PHE A 135 -6.87 -2.02 -12.72
CA PHE A 135 -6.06 -1.06 -13.47
C PHE A 135 -6.46 0.38 -13.17
N ASP A 136 -7.77 0.68 -13.15
CA ASP A 136 -8.26 2.03 -12.93
C ASP A 136 -7.88 2.56 -11.54
N GLU A 137 -7.97 1.70 -10.52
CA GLU A 137 -7.57 2.03 -9.15
C GLU A 137 -6.06 2.27 -9.05
N ALA A 138 -5.25 1.39 -9.67
CA ALA A 138 -3.80 1.53 -9.67
C ALA A 138 -3.34 2.77 -10.48
N PHE A 139 -3.96 3.06 -11.62
CA PHE A 139 -3.65 4.23 -12.44
C PHE A 139 -4.02 5.53 -11.73
N ALA A 140 -5.22 5.61 -11.14
CA ALA A 140 -5.62 6.78 -10.36
C ALA A 140 -4.70 7.00 -9.15
N ASN A 141 -4.29 5.93 -8.48
CA ASN A 141 -3.31 6.00 -7.39
C ASN A 141 -1.95 6.50 -7.88
N ALA A 142 -1.49 6.05 -9.05
CA ALA A 142 -0.23 6.48 -9.64
C ALA A 142 -0.23 7.98 -9.97
N VAL A 143 -1.32 8.47 -10.58
CA VAL A 143 -1.50 9.90 -10.89
C VAL A 143 -1.53 10.74 -9.62
N ALA A 144 -2.22 10.29 -8.56
CA ALA A 144 -2.26 10.98 -7.27
C ALA A 144 -0.90 11.01 -6.56
N ASN A 145 0.01 10.08 -6.89
CA ASN A 145 1.36 10.02 -6.35
C ASN A 145 2.37 10.84 -7.14
N LEU A 146 2.00 11.43 -8.28
CA LEU A 146 2.88 12.34 -9.01
C LEU A 146 3.25 13.54 -8.13
N PRO A 147 4.47 14.09 -8.29
CA PRO A 147 4.86 15.33 -7.63
C PRO A 147 3.81 16.42 -7.90
N PRO A 148 3.56 17.33 -6.94
CA PRO A 148 2.81 18.53 -7.27
C PRO A 148 3.53 19.28 -8.39
N SER A 149 2.79 19.63 -9.44
CA SER A 149 3.34 20.40 -10.55
C SER A 149 3.45 21.86 -10.11
N ASP A 150 4.67 22.40 -10.05
CA ASP A 150 4.91 23.83 -9.88
C ASP A 150 4.60 24.64 -11.17
N ALA A 151 4.14 23.98 -12.25
CA ALA A 151 3.81 24.66 -13.48
C ALA A 151 2.68 25.67 -13.26
N ILE A 152 3.04 26.93 -13.39
CA ILE A 152 2.24 28.16 -13.18
C ILE A 152 1.02 28.25 -14.12
N LEU A 153 0.84 27.31 -15.06
CA LEU A 153 -0.33 27.24 -15.93
C LEU A 153 -1.41 26.34 -15.32
N ALA A 154 -2.37 26.96 -14.64
CA ALA A 154 -3.59 26.29 -14.16
C ALA A 154 -4.36 25.53 -15.26
N ASP A 155 -4.10 25.84 -16.53
CA ASP A 155 -4.77 25.29 -17.71
C ASP A 155 -3.86 24.41 -18.61
N ALA A 156 -2.62 24.09 -18.19
CA ALA A 156 -1.72 23.25 -19.00
C ALA A 156 -2.21 21.79 -19.03
N LEU A 157 -2.33 21.23 -20.23
CA LEU A 157 -2.70 19.84 -20.41
C LEU A 157 -1.46 18.95 -20.20
N ALA A 158 -1.42 18.23 -19.09
CA ALA A 158 -0.37 17.26 -18.84
C ALA A 158 -0.65 15.94 -19.56
N ARG A 159 0.32 15.44 -20.32
CA ARG A 159 0.28 14.09 -20.87
C ARG A 159 0.78 13.11 -19.81
N VAL A 160 -0.05 12.14 -19.43
CA VAL A 160 0.34 11.02 -18.56
C VAL A 160 0.43 9.75 -19.39
N GLN A 161 1.58 9.08 -19.34
CA GLN A 161 1.82 7.84 -20.07
C GLN A 161 2.15 6.70 -19.11
N VAL A 162 1.49 5.55 -19.29
CA VAL A 162 1.82 4.32 -18.58
C VAL A 162 3.12 3.73 -19.13
N LEU A 163 4.05 3.44 -18.24
CA LEU A 163 5.38 2.92 -18.56
C LEU A 163 5.49 1.43 -18.30
N GLU A 164 4.89 0.97 -17.21
CA GLU A 164 4.91 -0.43 -16.82
C GLU A 164 3.61 -0.77 -16.09
N ILE A 165 3.13 -1.97 -16.37
CA ILE A 165 2.02 -2.58 -15.66
C ILE A 165 2.49 -3.98 -15.28
N GLY A 166 2.24 -4.38 -14.05
CA GLY A 166 2.53 -5.72 -13.62
C GLY A 166 1.70 -6.13 -12.42
N GLY A 167 1.78 -7.42 -12.10
CA GLY A 167 1.17 -7.98 -10.91
C GLY A 167 2.24 -8.50 -9.97
N LEU A 168 2.12 -8.15 -8.70
CA LEU A 168 2.87 -8.73 -7.60
C LEU A 168 2.02 -9.81 -6.98
N PHE A 169 2.48 -11.06 -7.07
CA PHE A 169 1.81 -12.22 -6.50
C PHE A 169 2.77 -12.98 -5.60
N GLY A 170 2.34 -13.23 -4.36
CA GLY A 170 3.10 -14.03 -3.40
C GLY A 170 4.04 -13.21 -2.52
N GLY A 171 5.06 -13.86 -1.97
CA GLY A 171 5.84 -13.31 -0.86
C GLY A 171 5.14 -13.59 0.47
N PHE A 172 4.73 -12.55 1.20
CA PHE A 172 3.84 -12.72 2.35
C PHE A 172 2.49 -13.28 1.85
N ALA A 173 2.00 -14.35 2.47
CA ALA A 173 0.73 -14.98 2.09
C ALA A 173 -0.39 -13.93 1.97
N GLY A 174 -0.99 -13.83 0.77
CA GLY A 174 -2.07 -12.88 0.48
C GLY A 174 -1.65 -11.54 -0.16
N PHE A 175 -0.36 -11.29 -0.42
CA PHE A 175 0.05 -10.09 -1.16
C PHE A 175 -0.21 -10.26 -2.67
N HIS A 176 -1.29 -9.62 -3.12
CA HIS A 176 -1.72 -9.61 -4.51
C HIS A 176 -2.02 -8.17 -4.92
N HIS A 177 -1.11 -7.56 -5.65
CA HIS A 177 -1.26 -6.17 -6.07
C HIS A 177 -1.02 -6.02 -7.56
N LEU A 178 -1.90 -5.31 -8.26
CA LEU A 178 -1.56 -4.74 -9.56
C LEU A 178 -0.82 -3.44 -9.31
N PHE A 179 0.31 -3.25 -10.00
CA PHE A 179 1.00 -1.97 -10.01
C PHE A 179 0.95 -1.36 -11.39
N VAL A 180 0.83 -0.03 -11.42
CA VAL A 180 0.89 0.79 -12.61
C VAL A 180 1.88 1.90 -12.35
N ARG A 181 2.86 2.06 -13.23
CA ARG A 181 3.80 3.17 -13.19
C ARG A 181 3.55 4.10 -14.36
N VAL A 182 3.54 5.39 -14.06
CA VAL A 182 3.24 6.46 -15.01
C VAL A 182 4.38 7.45 -15.06
N SER A 183 4.52 8.11 -16.22
CA SER A 183 5.26 9.35 -16.35
C SER A 183 4.32 10.49 -16.70
N ARG A 184 4.63 11.68 -16.23
CA ARG A 184 3.98 12.93 -16.64
C ARG A 184 4.97 13.79 -17.42
N THR A 185 4.49 14.36 -18.51
CA THR A 185 5.17 15.41 -19.27
C THR A 185 4.19 16.55 -19.46
N ILE A 186 4.60 17.76 -19.06
CA ILE A 186 3.83 18.99 -19.25
C ILE A 186 4.35 19.63 -20.52
N THR A 187 3.46 19.85 -21.49
CA THR A 187 3.74 20.53 -22.76
C THR A 187 3.17 21.94 -22.75
#